data_AF-A0AAV6AG37-F1
#
_entry.id   AF-A0AAV6AG37-F1
#
_cell.length_a   1.000
_cell.length_b   1.000
_cell.length_c   1.000
_cell.angle_alpha   90.00
_cell.angle_beta   90.00
_cell.angle_gamma   90.00
#
_symmetry.space_group_name_H-M   'P 1'
#
loop_
_entity.id
_entity.type
_entity.pdbx_description
1 polymer ?
#
loop_
_entity_poly.entity_id
_entity_poly.type
_entity_poly.pdbx_seq_one_letter_code
_entity_poly.pdbx_strand_id
1 'polypeptide(L)'
;LGVGGGSTGLHVMSGGEVALHGFTIRGHAVGALASDGGRYLLDAGWVTDNTLFGARNDDPTICVTANLIWWGDAAGPNDPSDVDDGCMDASNESGGDTVSDDVDWSNYAINDDLTPVGGIVGGGKKIFMPVAYKQ
;
A
#
# COMPACT_ATOMS: atom_id res chain seq x y z
N LEU A 1 -0.80 -30.48 4.25
CA LEU A 1 -0.79 -29.67 3.00
C LEU A 1 -0.29 -28.29 3.39
N GLY A 2 0.99 -28.03 3.20
CA GLY A 2 1.60 -26.72 3.52
C GLY A 2 1.46 -25.81 2.32
N VAL A 3 0.93 -24.60 2.53
CA VAL A 3 1.00 -23.51 1.56
C VAL A 3 2.43 -22.98 1.56
N GLY A 4 3.07 -22.94 0.39
CA GLY A 4 4.43 -22.43 0.25
C GLY A 4 4.47 -20.94 0.55
N GLY A 5 4.92 -20.57 1.74
CA GLY A 5 5.32 -19.21 2.06
C GLY A 5 6.54 -18.85 1.20
N GLY A 6 6.38 -17.88 0.30
CA GLY A 6 7.50 -17.33 -0.46
C GLY A 6 7.21 -16.77 -1.86
N SER A 7 5.96 -16.72 -2.33
CA SER A 7 5.68 -16.12 -3.64
C SER A 7 5.50 -14.61 -3.56
N THR A 8 6.07 -13.90 -4.53
CA THR A 8 5.78 -12.48 -4.81
C THR A 8 4.81 -12.41 -5.98
N GLY A 9 3.75 -11.60 -5.87
CA GLY A 9 2.76 -11.42 -6.95
C GLY A 9 3.31 -10.62 -8.13
N LEU A 10 3.77 -9.39 -7.85
CA LEU A 10 4.45 -8.50 -8.79
C LEU A 10 5.84 -8.17 -8.25
N HIS A 11 6.90 -8.40 -9.04
CA HIS A 11 8.25 -7.97 -8.69
C HIS A 11 8.79 -7.06 -9.79
N VAL A 12 9.01 -5.78 -9.46
CA VAL A 12 9.64 -4.80 -10.34
C VAL A 12 11.07 -4.55 -9.85
N MET A 13 12.05 -4.75 -10.72
CA MET A 13 13.46 -4.68 -10.35
C MET A 13 14.35 -4.10 -11.45
N SER A 14 15.61 -3.80 -11.10
CA SER A 14 16.66 -3.35 -12.04
C SER A 14 16.30 -2.06 -12.79
N GLY A 15 15.70 -1.09 -12.10
CA GLY A 15 15.24 0.16 -12.70
C GLY A 15 14.02 0.02 -13.61
N GLY A 16 13.36 -1.13 -13.63
CA GLY A 16 12.12 -1.33 -14.38
C GLY A 16 10.97 -0.49 -13.82
N GLU A 17 9.99 -0.17 -14.67
CA GLU A 17 8.80 0.58 -14.26
C GLU A 17 7.53 -0.13 -14.75
N VAL A 18 6.54 -0.26 -13.88
CA VAL A 18 5.23 -0.87 -14.20
C VAL A 18 4.12 0.00 -13.64
N ALA A 19 3.07 0.22 -14.43
CA ALA A 19 1.81 0.82 -13.96
C ALA A 19 0.67 -0.18 -14.15
N LEU A 20 -0.10 -0.45 -13.09
CA LEU A 20 -1.26 -1.32 -13.10
C LEU A 20 -2.51 -0.54 -12.71
N HIS A 21 -3.61 -0.78 -13.43
CA HIS A 21 -4.92 -0.21 -13.13
C HIS A 21 -6.00 -1.30 -13.15
N GLY A 22 -6.94 -1.29 -12.20
CA GLY A 22 -8.05 -2.25 -12.18
C GLY A 22 -7.62 -3.70 -11.93
N PHE A 23 -6.68 -3.90 -11.00
CA PHE A 23 -6.00 -5.18 -10.78
C PHE A 23 -6.39 -5.85 -9.45
N THR A 24 -6.07 -7.13 -9.30
CA THR A 24 -6.18 -7.86 -8.03
C THR A 24 -4.88 -8.63 -7.75
N ILE A 25 -4.27 -8.40 -6.59
CA ILE A 25 -3.10 -9.14 -6.08
C ILE A 25 -3.48 -9.70 -4.70
N ARG A 26 -3.51 -11.03 -4.55
CA ARG A 26 -3.94 -11.66 -3.29
C ARG A 26 -3.31 -13.03 -3.03
N GLY A 27 -3.19 -13.39 -1.76
CA GLY A 27 -2.73 -14.73 -1.35
C GLY A 27 -1.25 -15.00 -1.57
N HIS A 28 -0.43 -13.94 -1.71
CA HIS A 28 1.02 -14.03 -1.84
C HIS A 28 1.72 -13.79 -0.50
N ALA A 29 3.00 -14.12 -0.41
CA ALA A 29 3.79 -13.68 0.74
C ALA A 29 4.00 -12.16 0.68
N VAL A 30 4.40 -11.67 -0.49
CA VAL A 30 4.47 -10.24 -0.80
C VAL A 30 3.61 -9.98 -2.04
N GLY A 31 2.66 -9.05 -1.96
CA GLY A 31 1.79 -8.72 -3.09
C GLY A 31 2.58 -8.05 -4.22
N ALA A 32 3.07 -6.83 -3.99
CA ALA A 32 3.94 -6.10 -4.90
C ALA A 32 5.27 -5.76 -4.23
N LEU A 33 6.38 -5.99 -4.95
CA LEU A 33 7.74 -5.71 -4.51
C LEU A 33 8.47 -4.83 -5.52
N ALA A 34 9.07 -3.76 -5.03
CA ALA A 34 10.05 -2.95 -5.73
C ALA A 34 11.43 -3.18 -5.10
N SER A 35 12.45 -3.44 -5.93
CA SER A 35 13.83 -3.58 -5.49
C SER A 35 14.81 -3.09 -6.56
N ASP A 36 16.07 -2.81 -6.22
CA ASP A 36 17.12 -2.41 -7.17
C ASP A 36 16.68 -1.29 -8.13
N GLY A 37 16.10 -0.20 -7.60
CA GLY A 37 15.57 0.93 -8.36
C GLY A 37 14.29 0.67 -9.16
N GLY A 38 13.68 -0.51 -9.05
CA GLY A 38 12.40 -0.82 -9.69
C GLY A 38 11.25 0.01 -9.12
N ARG A 39 10.26 0.35 -9.94
CA ARG A 39 9.13 1.20 -9.54
C ARG A 39 7.80 0.61 -10.00
N TYR A 40 6.83 0.65 -9.11
CA TYR A 40 5.43 0.41 -9.48
C TYR A 40 4.55 1.62 -9.19
N LEU A 41 3.55 1.79 -10.04
CA LEU A 41 2.34 2.56 -9.77
C LEU A 41 1.17 1.59 -9.76
N LEU A 42 0.58 1.38 -8.60
CA LEU A 42 -0.65 0.62 -8.43
C LEU A 42 -1.80 1.62 -8.31
N ASP A 43 -2.80 1.51 -9.19
CA ASP A 43 -3.94 2.40 -9.22
C ASP A 43 -5.26 1.62 -9.26
N ALA A 44 -6.24 2.02 -8.45
CA ALA A 44 -7.61 1.50 -8.46
C ALA A 44 -7.68 -0.05 -8.49
N GLY A 45 -7.37 -0.71 -7.37
CA GLY A 45 -7.29 -2.17 -7.32
C GLY A 45 -7.43 -2.76 -5.92
N TRP A 46 -7.23 -4.07 -5.83
CA TRP A 46 -7.34 -4.84 -4.58
C TRP A 46 -6.00 -5.50 -4.27
N VAL A 47 -5.47 -5.23 -3.07
CA VAL A 47 -4.29 -5.87 -2.50
C VAL A 47 -4.70 -6.43 -1.15
N THR A 48 -5.05 -7.71 -1.11
CA THR A 48 -5.65 -8.33 0.08
C THR A 48 -5.12 -9.72 0.34
N ASP A 49 -5.21 -10.16 1.59
CA ASP A 49 -4.90 -11.53 2.01
C ASP A 49 -3.44 -11.94 1.71
N ASN A 50 -2.51 -10.98 1.66
CA ASN A 50 -1.08 -11.28 1.54
C ASN A 50 -0.46 -11.46 2.93
N THR A 51 0.41 -12.45 3.08
CA THR A 51 0.76 -12.95 4.43
C THR A 51 1.87 -12.16 5.13
N LEU A 52 2.69 -11.39 4.40
CA LEU A 52 3.73 -10.54 4.99
C LEU A 52 3.51 -9.08 4.64
N PHE A 53 3.43 -8.76 3.35
CA PHE A 53 3.19 -7.40 2.84
C PHE A 53 2.24 -7.44 1.65
N GLY A 54 1.27 -6.53 1.60
CA GLY A 54 0.54 -6.21 0.39
C GLY A 54 1.43 -5.48 -0.62
N ALA A 55 2.16 -4.46 -0.15
CA ALA A 55 3.11 -3.71 -0.96
C ALA A 55 4.40 -3.46 -0.18
N ARG A 56 5.54 -3.64 -0.83
CA ARG A 56 6.86 -3.48 -0.24
C ARG A 56 7.80 -2.76 -1.19
N ASN A 57 8.60 -1.88 -0.65
CA ASN A 57 9.73 -1.25 -1.32
C ASN A 57 11.01 -1.56 -0.54
N ASP A 58 12.00 -2.15 -1.20
CA ASP A 58 13.32 -2.43 -0.63
C ASP A 58 14.35 -1.32 -0.97
N ASP A 59 13.96 -0.32 -1.77
CA ASP A 59 14.81 0.80 -2.14
C ASP A 59 14.34 2.11 -1.48
N PRO A 60 14.99 2.55 -0.39
CA PRO A 60 14.59 3.73 0.37
C PRO A 60 14.96 5.05 -0.30
N THR A 61 15.46 5.02 -1.54
CA THR A 61 15.79 6.23 -2.30
C THR A 61 14.68 6.67 -3.24
N ILE A 62 13.59 5.88 -3.32
CA ILE A 62 12.47 6.11 -4.22
C ILE A 62 11.16 5.88 -3.49
N CYS A 63 10.13 6.65 -3.83
CA CYS A 63 8.76 6.34 -3.45
C CYS A 63 8.10 5.50 -4.55
N VAL A 64 7.36 4.48 -4.15
CA VAL A 64 6.41 3.78 -5.00
C VAL A 64 4.99 4.15 -4.58
N THR A 65 4.05 4.11 -5.52
CA THR A 65 2.70 4.66 -5.28
C THR A 65 1.64 3.56 -5.36
N ALA A 66 0.76 3.53 -4.36
CA ALA A 66 -0.40 2.65 -4.27
C ALA A 66 -1.67 3.49 -4.05
N ASN A 67 -2.20 4.00 -5.15
CA ASN A 67 -3.35 4.89 -5.19
C ASN A 67 -4.67 4.13 -5.31
N LEU A 68 -5.68 4.53 -4.54
CA LEU A 68 -7.03 3.98 -4.57
C LEU A 68 -7.08 2.45 -4.44
N ILE A 69 -6.27 1.91 -3.54
CA ILE A 69 -6.19 0.46 -3.29
C ILE A 69 -7.09 0.07 -2.13
N TRP A 70 -7.88 -0.98 -2.32
CA TRP A 70 -8.56 -1.68 -1.24
C TRP A 70 -7.60 -2.67 -0.58
N TRP A 71 -7.29 -2.43 0.68
CA TRP A 71 -6.32 -3.21 1.46
C TRP A 71 -6.95 -4.32 2.30
N GLY A 72 -8.27 -4.53 2.20
CA GLY A 72 -9.00 -5.49 3.04
C GLY A 72 -9.62 -4.87 4.30
N ASP A 73 -9.33 -3.60 4.59
CA ASP A 73 -9.88 -2.87 5.73
C ASP A 73 -10.22 -1.41 5.35
N ALA A 74 -11.34 -0.91 5.88
CA ALA A 74 -11.84 0.44 5.62
C ALA A 74 -10.97 1.55 6.21
N ALA A 75 -10.09 1.22 7.16
CA ALA A 75 -9.09 2.11 7.72
C ALA A 75 -7.77 2.16 6.91
N GLY A 76 -7.67 1.42 5.80
CA GLY A 76 -6.49 1.43 4.91
C GLY A 76 -5.55 0.24 5.14
N PRO A 77 -4.29 0.31 4.68
CA PRO A 77 -3.29 -0.73 4.92
C PRO A 77 -2.82 -0.68 6.37
N ASN A 78 -2.18 -1.77 6.82
CA ASN A 78 -1.42 -1.72 8.06
C ASN A 78 -0.01 -1.19 7.77
N ASP A 79 0.32 -0.02 8.30
CA ASP A 79 1.65 0.58 8.18
C ASP A 79 2.31 0.60 9.58
N PRO A 80 3.22 -0.34 9.87
CA PRO A 80 3.88 -0.46 11.17
C PRO A 80 5.05 0.51 11.35
N SER A 81 5.35 1.35 10.36
CA SER A 81 6.50 2.22 10.35
C SER A 81 6.48 3.26 11.47
N ASP A 82 7.64 3.54 12.05
CA ASP A 82 7.79 4.37 13.26
C ASP A 82 8.41 5.75 13.00
N VAL A 83 8.78 6.05 11.75
CA VAL A 83 9.47 7.29 11.33
C VAL A 83 9.03 7.78 9.93
N ASP A 84 9.22 9.08 9.72
CA ASP A 84 9.03 9.80 8.44
C ASP A 84 10.04 9.29 7.38
N ASP A 85 9.52 8.75 6.27
CA ASP A 85 10.29 8.21 5.14
C ASP A 85 10.26 9.12 3.88
N GLY A 86 9.52 10.23 3.93
CA GLY A 86 9.39 11.19 2.82
C GLY A 86 8.45 10.76 1.68
N CYS A 87 7.83 9.58 1.76
CA CYS A 87 6.85 9.07 0.79
C CYS A 87 5.44 9.03 1.37
N MET A 88 5.28 8.53 2.60
CA MET A 88 4.04 8.63 3.37
C MET A 88 4.30 8.89 4.85
N ASP A 89 3.94 10.10 5.29
CA ASP A 89 4.31 10.64 6.60
C ASP A 89 3.39 10.15 7.75
N ALA A 90 3.01 8.87 7.80
CA ALA A 90 2.14 8.37 8.86
C ALA A 90 2.21 6.85 9.06
N SER A 91 2.32 6.43 10.32
CA SER A 91 1.96 5.06 10.71
C SER A 91 0.45 4.86 10.66
N ASN A 92 0.00 3.62 10.42
CA ASN A 92 -1.41 3.27 10.40
C ASN A 92 -1.65 1.87 10.95
N GLU A 93 -2.15 1.80 12.18
CA GLU A 93 -2.58 0.54 12.76
C GLU A 93 -3.98 0.17 12.23
N SER A 94 -4.06 -0.83 11.35
CA SER A 94 -5.33 -1.32 10.79
C SER A 94 -5.31 -2.85 10.58
N GLY A 95 -6.45 -3.42 10.18
CA GLY A 95 -6.55 -4.83 9.79
C GLY A 95 -6.20 -5.11 8.32
N GLY A 96 -5.83 -4.09 7.55
CA GLY A 96 -5.51 -4.22 6.13
C GLY A 96 -4.16 -4.87 5.90
N ASP A 97 -3.91 -5.25 4.65
CA ASP A 97 -2.62 -5.77 4.22
C ASP A 97 -1.48 -4.80 4.55
N THR A 98 -0.36 -5.36 5.00
CA THR A 98 0.78 -4.56 5.47
C THR A 98 1.48 -3.85 4.33
N VAL A 99 1.89 -2.61 4.55
CA VAL A 99 2.79 -1.85 3.67
C VAL A 99 4.12 -1.61 4.38
N SER A 100 5.20 -1.51 3.61
CA SER A 100 6.49 -1.06 4.15
C SER A 100 6.63 0.46 4.06
N ASP A 101 7.72 0.96 4.65
CA ASP A 101 8.29 2.26 4.30
C ASP A 101 8.38 2.45 2.77
N ASP A 102 8.35 3.71 2.37
CA ASP A 102 8.53 4.25 1.03
C ASP A 102 7.40 3.89 0.04
N VAL A 103 6.24 3.48 0.56
CA VAL A 103 5.01 3.23 -0.20
C VAL A 103 3.99 4.34 0.07
N ASP A 104 3.70 5.18 -0.93
CA ASP A 104 2.62 6.17 -0.81
C ASP A 104 1.25 5.50 -1.00
N TRP A 105 0.57 5.22 0.12
CA TRP A 105 -0.77 4.66 0.20
C TRP A 105 -1.84 5.67 0.66
N SER A 106 -1.49 6.96 0.75
CA SER A 106 -2.32 8.04 1.34
C SER A 106 -3.77 8.06 0.88
N ASN A 107 -4.00 7.78 -0.41
CA ASN A 107 -5.30 7.85 -1.05
C ASN A 107 -5.90 6.45 -1.25
N TYR A 108 -5.96 5.63 -0.20
CA TYR A 108 -6.52 4.28 -0.24
C TYR A 108 -8.04 4.25 -0.48
N ALA A 109 -8.58 3.09 -0.83
CA ALA A 109 -10.03 2.86 -0.93
C ALA A 109 -10.64 2.40 0.42
N ILE A 110 -11.80 2.93 0.80
CA ILE A 110 -12.50 2.62 2.06
C ILE A 110 -13.49 1.45 1.96
N ASN A 111 -13.67 0.90 0.75
CA ASN A 111 -14.46 -0.30 0.51
C ASN A 111 -13.97 -1.01 -0.76
N ASP A 112 -14.51 -2.20 -1.00
CA ASP A 112 -14.23 -3.02 -2.19
C ASP A 112 -14.85 -2.46 -3.47
N ASP A 113 -15.72 -1.45 -3.40
CA ASP A 113 -16.18 -0.65 -4.55
C ASP A 113 -15.17 0.45 -4.97
N LEU A 114 -13.96 0.45 -4.38
CA LEU A 114 -12.90 1.42 -4.63
C LEU A 114 -13.31 2.88 -4.36
N THR A 115 -14.11 3.10 -3.32
CA THR A 115 -14.47 4.47 -2.87
C THR A 115 -13.24 5.11 -2.23
N PRO A 116 -12.77 6.30 -2.67
CA PRO A 116 -11.57 6.92 -2.13
C PRO A 116 -11.74 7.36 -0.68
N VAL A 117 -10.66 7.26 0.10
CA VAL A 117 -10.59 7.80 1.47
C VAL A 117 -10.77 9.32 1.43
N GLY A 118 -11.92 9.75 1.94
CA GLY A 118 -12.35 11.14 1.89
C GLY A 118 -12.87 11.56 0.50
N GLY A 119 -14.14 11.25 0.24
CA GLY A 119 -14.87 11.50 -1.00
C GLY A 119 -14.53 12.79 -1.76
N ILE A 120 -14.48 12.64 -3.09
CA ILE A 120 -14.34 13.64 -4.16
C ILE A 120 -14.30 15.10 -3.68
N VAL A 121 -13.12 15.75 -3.69
CA VAL A 121 -13.05 17.20 -3.98
C VAL A 121 -11.69 17.60 -4.53
N GLY A 122 -11.69 18.30 -5.67
CA GLY A 122 -10.50 19.00 -6.16
C GLY A 122 -9.95 19.98 -5.12
N GLY A 123 -8.62 20.04 -5.01
CA GLY A 123 -7.89 21.20 -4.51
C GLY A 123 -7.86 21.46 -3.00
N GLY A 124 -8.28 20.54 -2.13
CA GLY A 124 -8.23 20.76 -0.67
C GLY A 124 -7.43 19.68 0.07
N LYS A 125 -6.27 20.06 0.63
CA LYS A 125 -5.50 19.25 1.59
C LYS A 125 -6.43 18.69 2.68
N LYS A 126 -6.36 17.39 2.95
CA LYS A 126 -6.89 16.79 4.18
C LYS A 126 -5.73 16.46 5.11
N ILE A 127 -5.85 16.91 6.35
CA ILE A 127 -4.95 16.62 7.46
C ILE A 127 -5.42 15.31 8.08
N PHE A 128 -4.55 14.31 8.13
CA PHE A 128 -4.78 13.09 8.88
C PHE A 128 -4.62 13.40 10.38
N MET A 129 -5.67 13.15 11.17
CA MET A 129 -5.55 13.13 12.62
C MET A 129 -5.27 11.69 13.05
N PRO A 130 -4.14 11.39 13.71
CA PRO A 130 -3.88 10.05 14.20
C PRO A 130 -4.91 9.65 15.24
N VAL A 131 -5.37 8.41 15.17
CA VAL A 131 -6.40 7.85 16.05
C VAL A 131 -5.79 7.50 17.41
N ALA A 132 -5.36 8.49 18.19
CA ALA A 132 -5.07 8.33 19.61
C ALA A 132 -5.04 9.67 20.37
N TYR A 133 -6.21 10.19 20.75
CA TYR A 133 -6.32 10.99 21.96
C TYR A 133 -7.54 10.51 22.76
N LYS A 134 -7.32 9.54 23.66
CA LYS A 134 -8.28 9.26 24.71
C LYS A 134 -8.29 10.46 25.67
N GLN A 135 -9.47 11.03 25.89
CA GLN A 135 -9.71 12.06 26.91
C GLN A 135 -9.43 11.54 28.31
#